data_AF-A0AAV9QTX4-F1
#
_entry.id   AF-A0AAV9QTX4-F1
#
_cell.length_a   1.000
_cell.length_b   1.000
_cell.length_c   1.000
_cell.angle_alpha   90.00
_cell.angle_beta   90.00
_cell.angle_gamma   90.00
#
_symmetry.space_group_name_H-M   'P 1'
#
loop_
_entity.id
_entity.type
_entity.pdbx_description
1 polymer ?
#
loop_
_entity_poly.entity_id
_entity_poly.type
_entity_poly.pdbx_seq_one_letter_code
_entity_poly.pdbx_strand_id
1 'polypeptide(L)'
;MQRGQLKGSSEGVKDMMLLLLSYSYEKEETLFHYVEETCLAREVQMEALPVTPCIIVCGSSCYASRLFMLSVDHKVVNDHTTDFISAICLMLGSYYCLNIHYPVKLGSTLEFLQR
;
A
#
# COMPACT_ATOMS: atom_id res chain seq x y z
N MET A 1 9.30 24.36 9.90
CA MET A 1 10.36 23.35 9.75
C MET A 1 10.18 22.65 8.40
N GLN A 2 10.96 23.03 7.38
CA GLN A 2 11.05 22.23 6.15
C GLN A 2 12.00 21.07 6.43
N ARG A 3 11.46 19.85 6.55
CA ARG A 3 12.29 18.63 6.52
C ARG A 3 12.89 18.54 5.12
N GLY A 4 14.22 18.68 5.03
CA GLY A 4 14.95 18.59 3.78
C GLY A 4 14.70 17.26 3.09
N GLN A 5 14.35 17.32 1.81
CA GLN A 5 14.27 16.15 0.93
C GLN A 5 15.68 15.60 0.70
N LEU A 6 16.06 14.55 1.43
CA LEU A 6 17.27 13.78 1.15
C LEU A 6 16.99 12.85 -0.02
N LYS A 7 17.42 13.28 -1.21
CA LYS A 7 17.18 12.65 -2.53
C LYS A 7 17.79 11.25 -2.72
N GLY A 8 18.33 10.63 -1.67
CA GLY A 8 18.94 9.29 -1.69
C GLY A 8 18.47 8.37 -0.55
N SER A 9 17.44 8.75 0.21
CA SER A 9 16.96 7.97 1.37
C SER A 9 15.82 7.00 1.05
N SER A 10 15.12 7.14 -0.08
CA SER A 10 13.86 6.40 -0.30
C SER A 10 14.06 4.93 -0.67
N GLU A 11 15.12 4.59 -1.42
CA GLU A 11 15.41 3.20 -1.81
C GLU A 11 15.73 2.33 -0.58
N GLY A 12 16.60 2.78 0.31
CA GLY A 12 16.90 2.04 1.55
C GLY A 12 15.69 1.87 2.47
N VAL A 13 14.78 2.87 2.51
CA VAL A 13 13.52 2.75 3.26
C VAL A 13 12.59 1.74 2.57
N LYS A 14 12.52 1.74 1.23
CA LYS A 14 11.73 0.78 0.46
C LYS A 14 12.21 -0.64 0.71
N ASP A 15 13.51 -0.88 0.61
CA ASP A 15 14.10 -2.20 0.87
C ASP A 15 13.85 -2.66 2.31
N MET A 16 14.00 -1.75 3.28
CA MET A 16 13.70 -2.06 4.68
C MET A 16 12.21 -2.39 4.90
N MET A 17 11.29 -1.65 4.29
CA MET A 17 9.86 -1.96 4.39
C MET A 17 9.51 -3.30 3.73
N LEU A 18 10.08 -3.60 2.57
CA LEU A 18 9.88 -4.88 1.89
C LEU A 18 10.49 -6.05 2.68
N LEU A 19 11.62 -5.82 3.37
CA LEU A 19 12.18 -6.80 4.29
C LEU A 19 11.24 -7.06 5.48
N LEU A 20 10.66 -6.02 6.06
CA LEU A 20 9.69 -6.17 7.16
C LEU A 20 8.43 -6.91 6.72
N LEU A 21 7.92 -6.59 5.52
CA LEU A 21 6.75 -7.27 4.94
C LEU A 21 7.05 -8.72 4.55
N SER A 22 8.28 -9.06 4.16
CA SER A 22 8.66 -10.45 3.89
C SER A 22 8.93 -11.26 5.16
N TYR A 23 9.28 -10.61 6.26
CA TYR A 23 9.43 -11.25 7.58
C TYR A 23 8.08 -11.47 8.28
N SER A 24 7.08 -10.64 8.02
CA SER A 24 5.77 -10.84 8.62
C SER A 24 5.20 -12.19 8.15
N TYR A 25 4.63 -12.95 9.08
CA TYR A 25 3.96 -14.22 8.76
C TYR A 25 2.64 -14.02 7.99
N GLU A 26 2.38 -12.78 7.58
CA GLU A 26 1.17 -12.35 6.92
C GLU A 26 1.37 -12.49 5.41
N LYS A 27 0.37 -13.07 4.76
CA LYS A 27 0.42 -13.31 3.32
C LYS A 27 0.44 -11.98 2.57
N GLU A 28 1.36 -11.81 1.62
CA GLU A 28 1.48 -10.59 0.83
C GLU A 28 0.16 -10.17 0.18
N GLU A 29 -0.65 -11.16 -0.23
CA GLU A 29 -1.96 -10.99 -0.84
C GLU A 29 -3.02 -10.43 0.12
N THR A 30 -2.71 -10.31 1.42
CA THR A 30 -3.57 -9.61 2.39
C THR A 30 -3.35 -8.10 2.37
N LEU A 31 -2.14 -7.64 2.04
CA LEU A 31 -1.78 -6.22 1.98
C LEU A 31 -2.00 -5.64 0.58
N PHE A 32 -1.69 -6.43 -0.45
CA PHE A 32 -1.70 -6.02 -1.85
C PHE A 32 -2.74 -6.77 -2.68
N HIS A 33 -3.45 -6.02 -3.52
CA HIS A 33 -4.28 -6.56 -4.59
C HIS A 33 -3.56 -6.35 -5.92
N TYR A 34 -3.25 -7.43 -6.63
CA TYR A 34 -2.48 -7.38 -7.86
C TYR A 34 -3.38 -7.29 -9.10
N VAL A 35 -3.06 -6.38 -10.01
CA VAL A 35 -3.74 -6.21 -11.31
C VAL A 35 -2.71 -6.08 -12.43
N GLU A 36 -3.14 -6.16 -13.69
CA GLU A 36 -2.28 -5.93 -14.85
C GLU A 36 -1.64 -4.52 -14.82
N GLU A 37 -0.42 -4.38 -15.35
CA GLU A 37 0.33 -3.11 -15.31
C GLU A 37 -0.41 -1.95 -15.98
N THR A 38 -1.20 -2.25 -17.01
CA THR A 38 -1.99 -1.26 -17.77
C THR A 38 -3.41 -1.10 -17.24
N CYS A 39 -3.77 -1.75 -16.14
CA CYS A 39 -5.12 -1.71 -15.58
C CYS A 39 -5.48 -0.27 -15.17
N LEU A 40 -6.66 0.17 -15.56
CA LEU A 40 -7.23 1.45 -15.15
C LEU A 40 -8.14 1.27 -13.93
N ALA A 41 -8.30 2.32 -13.12
CA ALA A 41 -9.14 2.26 -11.91
C ALA A 41 -10.57 1.74 -12.16
N ARG A 42 -11.15 2.04 -13.32
CA ARG A 42 -12.49 1.58 -13.73
C ARG A 42 -12.57 0.10 -14.13
N GLU A 43 -11.42 -0.55 -14.34
CA GLU A 43 -11.30 -1.95 -14.76
C GLU A 43 -11.03 -2.86 -13.55
N VAL A 44 -10.76 -2.28 -12.38
CA VAL A 44 -10.57 -3.02 -11.13
C VAL A 44 -11.90 -3.64 -10.69
N GLN A 45 -11.87 -4.93 -10.35
CA GLN A 45 -13.02 -5.65 -9.82
C GLN A 45 -13.26 -5.24 -8.36
N MET A 46 -14.17 -4.28 -8.15
CA MET A 46 -14.43 -3.66 -6.85
C MET A 46 -14.86 -4.66 -5.77
N GLU A 47 -15.59 -5.71 -6.17
CA GLU A 47 -16.10 -6.76 -5.30
C GLU A 47 -14.99 -7.65 -4.72
N ALA A 48 -13.81 -7.68 -5.37
CA ALA A 48 -12.65 -8.42 -4.91
C ALA A 48 -11.77 -7.62 -3.92
N LEU A 49 -12.01 -6.31 -3.79
CA LEU A 49 -11.27 -5.44 -2.88
C LEU A 49 -11.82 -5.57 -1.45
N PRO A 50 -11.01 -5.33 -0.41
CA PRO A 50 -11.51 -5.26 0.96
C PRO A 50 -12.26 -3.94 1.24
N VAL A 51 -13.06 -3.95 2.31
CA VAL A 51 -13.67 -2.72 2.86
C VAL A 51 -12.64 -1.78 3.51
N THR A 52 -11.54 -2.34 4.00
CA THR A 52 -10.46 -1.59 4.65
C THR A 52 -9.46 -1.07 3.62
N PRO A 53 -8.68 -0.01 3.93
CA PRO A 53 -7.65 0.50 3.04
C PRO A 53 -6.72 -0.61 2.51
N CYS A 54 -6.57 -0.68 1.19
CA CYS A 54 -5.77 -1.69 0.51
C CYS A 54 -5.08 -1.09 -0.71
N ILE A 55 -3.81 -1.45 -0.88
CA ILE A 55 -3.00 -1.02 -2.03
C ILE A 55 -3.25 -1.98 -3.19
N ILE A 56 -3.59 -1.41 -4.33
CA ILE A 56 -3.66 -2.11 -5.61
C ILE A 56 -2.32 -1.89 -6.31
N VAL A 57 -1.63 -2.97 -6.63
CA VAL A 57 -0.34 -2.94 -7.31
C VAL A 57 -0.57 -3.23 -8.79
N CYS A 58 -0.19 -2.30 -9.66
CA CYS A 58 -0.27 -2.50 -11.10
C CYS A 58 1.01 -3.18 -11.59
N GLY A 59 0.90 -4.43 -12.03
CA GLY A 59 2.01 -5.29 -12.41
C GLY A 59 2.14 -6.52 -11.51
N SER A 60 3.21 -7.30 -11.69
CA SER A 60 3.37 -8.60 -11.03
C SER A 60 4.14 -8.56 -9.70
N SER A 61 4.65 -7.40 -9.29
CA SER A 61 5.45 -7.26 -8.07
C SER A 61 5.39 -5.85 -7.50
N CYS A 62 5.16 -5.73 -6.19
CA CYS A 62 5.26 -4.47 -5.46
C CYS A 62 6.68 -3.86 -5.47
N TYR A 63 7.72 -4.67 -5.68
CA TYR A 63 9.10 -4.21 -5.81
C TYR A 63 9.32 -3.45 -7.12
N ALA A 64 8.81 -3.97 -8.23
CA ALA A 64 9.07 -3.43 -9.57
C ALA A 64 7.98 -2.49 -10.09
N SER A 65 6.79 -2.52 -9.49
CA SER A 65 5.65 -1.70 -9.93
C SER A 65 5.97 -0.21 -9.89
N ARG A 66 5.47 0.49 -10.91
CA ARG A 66 5.61 1.94 -11.10
C ARG A 66 4.29 2.69 -10.85
N LEU A 67 3.23 1.96 -10.55
CA LEU A 67 1.90 2.51 -10.35
C LEU A 67 1.15 1.72 -9.29
N PHE A 68 0.70 2.45 -8.29
CA PHE A 68 -0.09 1.97 -7.18
C PHE A 68 -1.39 2.76 -7.14
N MET A 69 -2.47 2.07 -6.81
CA MET A 69 -3.75 2.69 -6.48
C MET A 69 -4.08 2.37 -5.02
N LEU A 70 -4.88 3.22 -4.40
CA LEU A 70 -5.43 2.99 -3.07
C LEU A 70 -6.94 2.77 -3.19
N SER A 71 -7.40 1.71 -2.56
CA SER A 71 -8.83 1.46 -2.37
C SER A 71 -9.25 1.60 -0.92
N VAL A 72 -10.48 2.06 -0.70
CA VAL A 72 -11.17 2.09 0.58
C VAL A 72 -12.65 1.80 0.29
N ASP A 73 -13.29 0.94 1.09
CA ASP A 73 -14.71 0.61 0.95
C ASP A 73 -15.07 0.16 -0.48
N HIS A 74 -14.31 -0.81 -1.00
CA HIS A 74 -14.46 -1.36 -2.36
C HIS A 74 -14.24 -0.37 -3.50
N LYS A 75 -13.79 0.86 -3.23
CA LYS A 75 -13.65 1.92 -4.24
C LYS A 75 -12.21 2.37 -4.34
N VAL A 76 -11.75 2.57 -5.57
CA VAL A 76 -10.47 3.25 -5.82
C VAL A 76 -10.63 4.74 -5.47
N VAL A 77 -9.88 5.20 -4.48
CA VAL A 77 -9.91 6.59 -3.98
C VAL A 77 -8.69 7.40 -4.44
N ASN A 78 -7.62 6.74 -4.87
CA ASN A 78 -6.46 7.34 -5.52
C ASN A 78 -5.89 6.33 -6.53
N ASP A 79 -5.66 6.75 -7.77
CA ASP A 79 -5.26 5.89 -8.88
C ASP A 79 -3.91 6.24 -9.51
N HIS A 80 -3.14 7.16 -8.92
CA HIS A 80 -1.96 7.76 -9.56
C HIS A 80 -0.75 7.89 -8.62
N THR A 81 -0.52 6.89 -7.75
CA THR A 81 0.66 6.88 -6.88
C THR A 81 1.81 6.16 -7.55
N THR A 82 2.92 6.85 -7.84
CA THR A 82 4.06 6.28 -8.59
C THR A 82 5.21 5.77 -7.72
N ASP A 83 5.06 5.82 -6.40
CA ASP A 83 6.11 5.51 -5.44
C ASP A 83 5.57 4.60 -4.33
N PHE A 84 6.32 3.54 -4.03
CA PHE A 84 5.92 2.51 -3.06
C PHE A 84 5.75 3.07 -1.64
N ILE A 85 6.69 3.90 -1.18
CA ILE A 85 6.64 4.50 0.16
C ILE A 85 5.41 5.38 0.28
N SER A 86 5.16 6.18 -0.75
CA SER A 86 3.99 7.06 -0.83
C SER A 86 2.69 6.27 -0.78
N ALA A 87 2.61 5.13 -1.47
CA ALA A 87 1.44 4.24 -1.43
C ALA A 87 1.19 3.69 -0.01
N ILE A 88 2.23 3.22 0.68
CA ILE A 88 2.10 2.74 2.07
C ILE A 88 1.71 3.88 3.00
N CYS A 89 2.32 5.07 2.88
CA CYS A 89 1.95 6.23 3.69
C CYS A 89 0.49 6.63 3.49
N LEU A 90 -0.01 6.61 2.24
CA LEU A 90 -1.42 6.91 1.94
C LEU A 90 -2.36 5.86 2.56
N MET A 91 -1.99 4.58 2.50
CA MET A 91 -2.76 3.50 3.12
C MET A 91 -2.82 3.65 4.65
N LEU A 92 -1.66 3.77 5.32
CA LEU A 92 -1.59 3.97 6.77
C LEU A 92 -2.30 5.26 7.20
N GLY A 93 -2.12 6.34 6.45
CA GLY A 93 -2.83 7.60 6.67
C GLY A 93 -4.34 7.45 6.56
N SER A 94 -4.83 6.60 5.65
CA SER A 94 -6.27 6.34 5.50
C SER A 94 -6.84 5.59 6.69
N TYR A 95 -6.12 4.60 7.25
CA TYR A 95 -6.53 3.94 8.50
C TYR A 95 -6.68 4.95 9.64
N TYR A 96 -5.71 5.84 9.80
CA TYR A 96 -5.75 6.89 10.83
C TYR A 96 -6.87 7.91 10.61
N CYS A 97 -6.92 8.54 9.42
CA CYS A 97 -7.86 9.62 9.13
C CYS A 97 -9.32 9.18 9.13
N LEU A 98 -9.59 7.94 8.68
CA LEU A 98 -10.94 7.39 8.62
C LEU A 98 -11.34 6.64 9.89
N ASN A 99 -10.45 6.55 10.89
CA ASN A 99 -10.65 5.82 12.12
C ASN A 99 -11.06 4.35 11.88
N ILE A 100 -10.36 3.69 10.95
CA ILE A 100 -10.59 2.29 10.58
C ILE A 100 -9.60 1.42 11.36
N HIS A 101 -10.07 0.35 11.97
CA HIS A 101 -9.21 -0.61 12.64
C HIS A 101 -8.43 -1.44 11.60
N TYR A 102 -7.16 -1.74 11.91
CA TYR A 102 -6.40 -2.66 11.07
C TYR A 102 -7.06 -4.04 11.02
N PRO A 103 -7.03 -4.73 9.87
CA PRO A 103 -7.49 -6.11 9.77
C PRO A 103 -6.73 -6.99 10.76
N VAL A 104 -7.42 -7.94 11.40
CA VAL A 104 -6.80 -8.85 12.41
C VAL A 104 -5.56 -9.57 11.86
N LYS A 105 -5.58 -9.92 10.57
CA LYS A 105 -4.48 -10.59 9.86
C LYS A 105 -3.30 -9.67 9.50
N LEU A 106 -3.43 -8.36 9.68
CA LEU A 106 -2.46 -7.33 9.31
C LEU A 106 -2.06 -6.43 10.48
N GLY A 107 -2.77 -6.51 11.60
CA GLY A 107 -2.69 -5.54 12.68
C GLY A 107 -1.29 -5.39 13.23
N SER A 108 -0.58 -6.49 13.50
CA SER A 108 0.77 -6.42 14.07
C SER A 108 1.78 -5.79 13.13
N THR A 109 1.75 -6.11 11.83
CA THR A 109 2.67 -5.51 10.84
C THR A 109 2.35 -4.04 10.62
N LEU A 110 1.08 -3.67 10.46
CA LEU A 110 0.68 -2.28 10.24
C LEU A 110 0.93 -1.41 11.47
N GLU A 111 0.69 -1.92 12.68
CA GLU A 111 1.06 -1.24 13.93
C GLU A 111 2.57 -1.04 14.05
N PHE A 112 3.37 -2.02 13.64
CA PHE A 112 4.83 -1.91 13.64
C PHE A 112 5.30 -0.84 12.64
N LEU A 113 4.79 -0.86 11.40
CA LEU A 113 5.15 0.09 10.34
C LEU A 113 4.74 1.54 10.67
N GLN A 114 3.69 1.72 11.46
CA GLN A 114 3.20 3.06 11.84
C GLN A 114 4.06 3.74 12.92
N ARG A 115 4.76 2.97 13.77
CA ARG A 115 5.52 3.48 14.92
C ARG A 115 6.91 3.98 14.53
#